data_AF-T0RW49-F1
#
_entry.id   AF-T0RW49-F1
#
_cell.length_a   1.000
_cell.length_b   1.000
_cell.length_c   1.000
_cell.angle_alpha   90.00
_cell.angle_beta   90.00
_cell.angle_gamma   90.00
#
_symmetry.space_group_name_H-M   'P 1'
#
loop_
_entity.id
_entity.type
_entity.pdbx_description
1 polymer ?
#
loop_
_entity_poly.entity_id
_entity_poly.type
_entity_poly.pdbx_seq_one_letter_code
_entity_poly.pdbx_strand_id
1 'polypeptide(L)'
;MARSVVVAQVLFVLLSDILFSGVIYGWAPLALMLQEEDQYGELCHGARDGARCSDQDTQLNLVYAVATFLSSMISLPVGMLMDRIGPKYTILVAGVLQTTGLFFLGAADSKTLDVFVPAYATLAVGGGMTLMGSFSSSFLVPEYQTVILAAVSCAFDGSSAVMLGLYYLHESLGWSRHAIFTGYAVLCLIVYACLVGLWHVNEHLLVEASPTEGESKRLIPASPSAAATTIWDHLKSFEFVYLLIFTSIHLFRSNLYIGTTNNVLEIYGDESDGHVFTKIFGFILPLGFLFVPIINHVVEDRGMPMAMYVTVGLGLLYNALALVPSLPLQVLTFSVFTGFRAFLYTVITAFAAKMFGLTFMGTLVGFIYTSGSLVSLLQIPAVAYANARHDYSHVYIGTLVLGAVLVPLTEQYRQRALLAASSSAVVEP
;
A
#
# COMPACT_ATOMS: atom_id res chain seq x y z
N MET A 1 31.51 -10.69 1.03
CA MET A 1 30.92 -10.21 -0.23
C MET A 1 29.41 -10.45 -0.26
N ALA A 2 28.91 -11.67 0.02
CA ALA A 2 27.47 -11.99 0.02
C ALA A 2 26.59 -11.05 0.87
N ARG A 3 26.97 -10.76 2.12
CA ARG A 3 26.17 -9.88 3.02
C ARG A 3 26.00 -8.46 2.48
N SER A 4 27.03 -7.88 1.85
CA SER A 4 26.97 -6.52 1.29
C SER A 4 26.03 -6.44 0.08
N VAL A 5 25.99 -7.49 -0.75
CA VAL A 5 25.11 -7.55 -1.93
C VAL A 5 23.65 -7.75 -1.53
N VAL A 6 23.39 -8.53 -0.48
CA VAL A 6 22.03 -8.68 0.09
C VAL A 6 21.55 -7.37 0.74
N VAL A 7 22.42 -6.66 1.46
CA VAL A 7 22.06 -5.33 1.98
C VAL A 7 21.78 -4.35 0.84
N ALA A 8 22.59 -4.36 -0.22
CA ALA A 8 22.33 -3.54 -1.40
C ALA A 8 20.98 -3.87 -2.06
N GLN A 9 20.59 -5.14 -2.13
CA GLN A 9 19.27 -5.56 -2.59
C GLN A 9 18.15 -4.90 -1.79
N VAL A 10 18.21 -4.96 -0.47
CA VAL A 10 17.18 -4.37 0.41
C VAL A 10 17.14 -2.86 0.24
N LEU A 11 18.29 -2.19 0.18
CA LEU A 11 18.35 -0.73 -0.01
C LEU A 11 17.77 -0.30 -1.36
N PHE A 12 18.08 -1.01 -2.44
CA PHE A 12 17.52 -0.71 -3.77
C PHE A 12 16.03 -1.03 -3.86
N VAL A 13 15.56 -2.05 -3.14
CA VAL A 13 14.12 -2.36 -3.01
C VAL A 13 13.41 -1.18 -2.37
N LEU A 14 13.87 -0.72 -1.20
CA LEU A 14 13.30 0.44 -0.51
C LEU A 14 13.37 1.72 -1.35
N LEU A 15 14.48 1.92 -2.08
CA LEU A 15 14.63 3.04 -3.02
C LEU A 15 13.61 2.96 -4.15
N SER A 16 13.38 1.79 -4.72
CA SER A 16 12.37 1.64 -5.79
C SER A 16 10.95 1.81 -5.27
N ASP A 17 10.67 1.38 -4.04
CA ASP A 17 9.35 1.54 -3.45
C ASP A 17 9.04 3.01 -3.17
N ILE A 18 9.96 3.73 -2.50
CA ILE A 18 9.75 5.16 -2.22
C ILE A 18 9.69 5.99 -3.49
N LEU A 19 10.46 5.61 -4.53
CA LEU A 19 10.50 6.39 -5.75
C LEU A 19 9.38 6.04 -6.71
N PHE A 20 8.83 4.82 -6.75
CA PHE A 20 7.99 4.41 -7.89
C PHE A 20 6.71 3.67 -7.50
N SER A 21 6.63 2.95 -6.37
CA SER A 21 5.61 1.90 -6.23
C SER A 21 4.18 2.40 -5.96
N GLY A 22 4.01 3.52 -5.25
CA GLY A 22 2.70 4.11 -4.92
C GLY A 22 2.52 5.56 -5.42
N VAL A 23 3.31 5.98 -6.41
CA VAL A 23 3.35 7.37 -6.89
C VAL A 23 2.02 7.85 -7.47
N ILE A 24 1.18 6.91 -7.93
CA ILE A 24 -0.15 7.21 -8.44
C ILE A 24 -1.09 7.83 -7.39
N TYR A 25 -0.83 7.61 -6.10
CA TYR A 25 -1.63 8.17 -5.01
C TYR A 25 -1.27 9.64 -4.73
N GLY A 26 -0.17 10.15 -5.31
CA GLY A 26 0.17 11.57 -5.34
C GLY A 26 -0.59 12.35 -6.42
N TRP A 27 -1.86 12.02 -6.66
CA TRP A 27 -2.64 12.57 -7.77
C TRP A 27 -2.90 14.06 -7.66
N ALA A 28 -3.22 14.57 -6.47
CA ALA A 28 -3.58 15.99 -6.28
C ALA A 28 -2.55 16.98 -6.87
N PRO A 29 -1.24 16.90 -6.55
CA PRO A 29 -0.24 17.79 -7.17
C PRO A 29 -0.04 17.54 -8.68
N LEU A 30 -0.20 16.31 -9.16
CA LEU A 30 -0.13 16.02 -10.59
C LEU A 30 -1.33 16.64 -11.34
N ALA A 31 -2.54 16.50 -10.80
CA ALA A 31 -3.75 17.07 -11.37
C ALA A 31 -3.65 18.60 -11.48
N LEU A 32 -3.10 19.26 -10.45
CA LEU A 32 -2.82 20.70 -10.49
C LEU A 32 -1.87 21.07 -11.63
N MET A 33 -0.76 20.34 -11.78
CA MET A 33 0.18 20.53 -12.90
C MET A 33 -0.51 20.41 -14.26
N LEU A 34 -1.35 19.38 -14.45
CA LEU A 34 -2.07 19.15 -15.71
C LEU A 34 -3.11 20.26 -15.98
N GLN A 35 -3.78 20.74 -14.93
CA GLN A 35 -4.74 21.85 -15.02
C GLN A 35 -4.04 23.17 -15.36
N GLU A 36 -2.87 23.44 -14.79
CA GLU A 36 -2.05 24.62 -15.09
C GLU A 36 -1.53 24.62 -16.54
N GLU A 37 -1.23 23.44 -17.09
CA GLU A 37 -0.84 23.24 -18.49
C GLU A 37 -2.04 23.12 -19.46
N ASP A 38 -3.25 23.54 -19.03
CA ASP A 38 -4.50 23.55 -19.83
C ASP A 38 -4.85 22.19 -20.48
N GLN A 39 -4.48 21.08 -19.84
CA GLN A 39 -4.82 19.76 -20.35
C GLN A 39 -6.31 19.50 -20.19
N TYR A 40 -6.94 19.01 -21.26
CA TYR A 40 -8.40 18.85 -21.39
C TYR A 40 -9.19 20.17 -21.32
N GLY A 41 -8.53 21.33 -21.43
CA GLY A 41 -9.20 22.64 -21.48
C GLY A 41 -10.10 22.80 -22.71
N GLU A 42 -9.81 22.09 -23.80
CA GLU A 42 -10.62 22.07 -25.02
C GLU A 42 -12.06 21.55 -24.82
N LEU A 43 -12.33 20.82 -23.73
CA LEU A 43 -13.66 20.33 -23.39
C LEU A 43 -14.54 21.41 -22.76
N CYS A 44 -13.95 22.52 -22.30
CA CYS A 44 -14.65 23.61 -21.63
C CYS A 44 -15.35 24.53 -22.63
N HIS A 45 -16.36 24.02 -23.32
CA HIS A 45 -17.17 24.79 -24.25
C HIS A 45 -17.95 25.91 -23.54
N GLY A 46 -17.73 27.16 -23.96
CA GLY A 46 -18.44 28.33 -23.43
C GLY A 46 -17.92 28.87 -22.09
N ALA A 47 -16.84 28.30 -21.56
CA ALA A 47 -16.06 28.90 -20.47
C ALA A 47 -15.18 30.04 -21.01
N ARG A 48 -14.72 30.97 -20.15
CA ARG A 48 -13.65 31.91 -20.54
C ARG A 48 -12.39 31.12 -20.89
N ASP A 49 -11.59 31.59 -21.84
CA ASP A 49 -10.30 30.97 -22.16
C ASP A 49 -9.46 30.78 -20.88
N GLY A 50 -9.05 29.54 -20.62
CA GLY A 50 -8.29 29.15 -19.42
C GLY A 50 -9.12 28.97 -18.14
N ALA A 51 -10.46 29.02 -18.21
CA ALA A 51 -11.31 28.75 -17.05
C ALA A 51 -11.61 27.25 -16.90
N ARG A 52 -11.37 26.73 -15.70
CA ARG A 52 -11.67 25.34 -15.31
C ARG A 52 -13.16 25.06 -15.42
N CYS A 53 -13.51 23.87 -15.88
CA CYS A 53 -14.90 23.42 -16.01
C CYS A 53 -15.10 21.98 -15.50
N SER A 54 -16.36 21.63 -15.22
CA SER A 54 -16.74 20.30 -14.72
C SER A 54 -16.33 19.16 -15.67
N ASP A 55 -16.30 19.41 -16.99
CA ASP A 55 -15.96 18.37 -17.97
C ASP A 55 -14.47 18.04 -17.97
N GLN A 56 -13.61 19.06 -17.82
CA GLN A 56 -12.16 18.91 -17.63
C GLN A 56 -11.88 18.09 -16.36
N ASP A 57 -12.51 18.46 -15.24
CA ASP A 57 -12.36 17.73 -13.98
C ASP A 57 -12.85 16.28 -14.10
N THR A 58 -13.92 16.03 -14.85
CA THR A 58 -14.45 14.69 -15.07
C THR A 58 -13.45 13.80 -15.82
N GLN A 59 -12.80 14.31 -16.87
CA GLN A 59 -11.78 13.55 -17.61
C GLN A 59 -10.51 13.33 -16.79
N LEU A 60 -10.03 14.34 -16.07
CA LEU A 60 -8.88 14.18 -15.17
C LEU A 60 -9.18 13.14 -14.08
N ASN A 61 -10.36 13.18 -13.47
CA ASN A 61 -10.78 12.18 -12.50
C ASN A 61 -10.87 10.76 -13.09
N LEU A 62 -11.19 10.63 -14.38
CA LEU A 62 -11.18 9.33 -15.08
C LEU A 62 -9.76 8.72 -15.11
N VAL A 63 -8.72 9.53 -15.40
CA VAL A 63 -7.31 9.09 -15.40
C VAL A 63 -6.95 8.46 -14.05
N TYR A 64 -7.27 9.16 -12.96
CA TYR A 64 -7.00 8.68 -11.61
C TYR A 64 -7.85 7.45 -11.22
N ALA A 65 -9.14 7.46 -11.57
CA ALA A 65 -10.06 6.38 -11.26
C ALA A 65 -9.65 5.05 -11.92
N VAL A 66 -9.25 5.09 -13.20
CA VAL A 66 -8.78 3.90 -13.93
C VAL A 66 -7.51 3.35 -13.29
N ALA A 67 -6.54 4.21 -12.97
CA ALA A 67 -5.28 3.79 -12.36
C ALA A 67 -5.46 3.17 -10.96
N THR A 68 -6.24 3.80 -10.09
CA THR A 68 -6.50 3.27 -8.73
C THR A 68 -7.28 1.95 -8.76
N PHE A 69 -8.24 1.82 -9.68
CA PHE A 69 -8.92 0.55 -9.94
C PHE A 69 -7.95 -0.55 -10.37
N LEU A 70 -7.07 -0.27 -11.33
CA LEU A 70 -6.08 -1.25 -11.81
C LEU A 70 -5.06 -1.62 -10.73
N SER A 71 -4.56 -0.67 -9.96
CA SER A 71 -3.65 -0.93 -8.82
C SER A 71 -4.25 -1.94 -7.84
N SER A 72 -5.55 -1.82 -7.59
CA SER A 72 -6.30 -2.71 -6.70
C SER A 72 -6.55 -4.09 -7.30
N MET A 73 -6.95 -4.16 -8.57
CA MET A 73 -7.34 -5.40 -9.23
C MET A 73 -6.17 -6.25 -9.71
N ILE A 74 -5.01 -5.64 -9.96
CA ILE A 74 -3.85 -6.35 -10.49
C ILE A 74 -3.11 -7.18 -9.43
N SER A 75 -3.37 -6.96 -8.14
CA SER A 75 -2.66 -7.61 -7.04
C SER A 75 -2.68 -9.15 -7.13
N LEU A 76 -3.82 -9.78 -7.41
CA LEU A 76 -3.92 -11.24 -7.60
C LEU A 76 -3.19 -11.74 -8.87
N PRO A 77 -3.45 -11.22 -10.09
CA PRO A 77 -2.69 -11.62 -11.28
C PRO A 77 -1.18 -11.48 -11.12
N VAL A 78 -0.71 -10.39 -10.51
CA VAL A 78 0.71 -10.13 -10.25
C VAL A 78 1.26 -11.10 -9.22
N GLY A 79 0.51 -11.40 -8.17
CA GLY A 79 0.87 -12.42 -7.19
C GLY A 79 1.07 -13.80 -7.82
N MET A 80 0.12 -14.22 -8.67
CA MET A 80 0.22 -15.47 -9.42
C MET A 80 1.39 -15.48 -10.42
N LEU A 81 1.68 -14.32 -11.04
CA LEU A 81 2.82 -14.18 -11.93
C LEU A 81 4.12 -14.33 -11.14
N MET A 82 4.25 -13.61 -10.02
CA MET A 82 5.43 -13.64 -9.16
C MET A 82 5.75 -15.04 -8.64
N ASP A 83 4.74 -15.78 -8.19
CA ASP A 83 4.94 -17.15 -7.71
C ASP A 83 5.41 -18.11 -8.83
N ARG A 84 5.12 -17.79 -10.11
CA ARG A 84 5.50 -18.62 -11.26
C ARG A 84 6.86 -18.27 -11.84
N ILE A 85 7.16 -16.98 -12.01
CA ILE A 85 8.36 -16.53 -12.69
C ILE A 85 9.43 -16.00 -11.73
N GLY A 86 9.12 -15.88 -10.44
CA GLY A 86 10.04 -15.37 -9.43
C GLY A 86 10.15 -13.83 -9.41
N PRO A 87 10.79 -13.28 -8.36
CA PRO A 87 10.86 -11.84 -8.14
C PRO A 87 11.68 -11.10 -9.21
N LYS A 88 12.75 -11.72 -9.76
CA LYS A 88 13.61 -11.08 -10.77
C LYS A 88 12.83 -10.63 -12.00
N TYR A 89 12.02 -11.53 -12.57
CA TYR A 89 11.28 -11.24 -13.80
C TYR A 89 10.04 -10.37 -13.51
N THR A 90 9.42 -10.50 -12.34
CA THR A 90 8.36 -9.56 -11.91
C THR A 90 8.89 -8.12 -11.84
N ILE A 91 10.06 -7.91 -11.23
CA ILE A 91 10.70 -6.57 -11.15
C ILE A 91 11.14 -6.07 -12.53
N LEU A 92 11.61 -6.94 -13.43
CA LEU A 92 11.93 -6.55 -14.80
C LEU A 92 10.69 -6.00 -15.53
N VAL A 93 9.57 -6.72 -15.48
CA VAL A 93 8.32 -6.29 -16.12
C VAL A 93 7.80 -5.01 -15.46
N ALA A 94 7.88 -4.91 -14.13
CA ALA A 94 7.54 -3.69 -13.39
C ALA A 94 8.33 -2.48 -13.88
N GLY A 95 9.66 -2.63 -14.03
CA GLY A 95 10.54 -1.56 -14.51
C GLY A 95 10.23 -1.11 -15.94
N VAL A 96 9.89 -2.04 -16.84
CA VAL A 96 9.45 -1.70 -18.21
C VAL A 96 8.15 -0.91 -18.19
N LEU A 97 7.16 -1.36 -17.42
CA LEU A 97 5.86 -0.67 -17.31
C LEU A 97 5.99 0.71 -16.67
N GLN A 98 6.76 0.83 -15.58
CA GLN A 98 6.98 2.10 -14.90
C GLN A 98 7.72 3.10 -15.80
N THR A 99 8.81 2.67 -16.43
CA THR A 99 9.60 3.54 -17.33
C THR A 99 8.75 4.02 -18.51
N THR A 100 7.94 3.12 -19.08
CA THR A 100 7.03 3.43 -20.19
C THR A 100 5.94 4.41 -19.76
N GLY A 101 5.30 4.16 -18.60
CA GLY A 101 4.27 5.03 -18.05
C GLY A 101 4.79 6.43 -17.73
N LEU A 102 6.00 6.54 -17.14
CA LEU A 102 6.62 7.83 -16.82
C LEU A 102 6.94 8.61 -18.10
N PHE A 103 7.53 7.95 -19.10
CA PHE A 103 7.84 8.57 -20.38
C PHE A 103 6.59 9.09 -21.09
N PHE A 104 5.55 8.26 -21.22
CA PHE A 104 4.30 8.67 -21.87
C PHE A 104 3.55 9.73 -21.07
N LEU A 105 3.60 9.72 -19.74
CA LEU A 105 3.00 10.78 -18.93
C LEU A 105 3.67 12.14 -19.16
N GLY A 106 4.98 12.15 -19.40
CA GLY A 106 5.72 13.35 -19.79
C GLY A 106 5.40 13.84 -21.20
N ALA A 107 5.19 12.91 -22.14
CA ALA A 107 4.96 13.20 -23.56
C ALA A 107 3.49 13.34 -23.98
N ALA A 108 2.55 12.95 -23.12
CA ALA A 108 1.12 13.07 -23.37
C ALA A 108 0.71 14.53 -23.58
N ASP A 109 -0.32 14.76 -24.39
CA ASP A 109 -0.93 16.06 -24.61
C ASP A 109 -2.39 15.84 -25.05
N SER A 110 -3.36 16.49 -24.39
CA SER A 110 -4.77 16.18 -24.62
C SER A 110 -5.26 16.49 -26.03
N LYS A 111 -4.58 17.39 -26.75
CA LYS A 111 -4.96 17.84 -28.11
C LYS A 111 -4.29 17.01 -29.20
N THR A 112 -3.07 16.51 -28.96
CA THR A 112 -2.25 15.84 -29.98
C THR A 112 -1.97 14.36 -29.71
N LEU A 113 -1.78 13.96 -28.46
CA LEU A 113 -1.48 12.58 -28.04
C LEU A 113 -2.10 12.30 -26.67
N ASP A 114 -3.40 12.00 -26.66
CA ASP A 114 -4.12 11.69 -25.42
C ASP A 114 -3.84 10.25 -24.96
N VAL A 115 -2.75 10.10 -24.20
CA VAL A 115 -2.31 8.84 -23.59
C VAL A 115 -2.24 8.90 -22.06
N PHE A 116 -2.88 9.90 -21.43
CA PHE A 116 -2.85 10.06 -19.97
C PHE A 116 -3.41 8.84 -19.25
N VAL A 117 -4.58 8.32 -19.67
CA VAL A 117 -5.19 7.13 -19.09
C VAL A 117 -4.28 5.90 -19.19
N PRO A 118 -3.82 5.45 -20.38
CA PRO A 118 -2.95 4.29 -20.48
C PRO A 118 -1.58 4.50 -19.79
N ALA A 119 -0.99 5.70 -19.84
CA ALA A 119 0.27 6.00 -19.16
C ALA A 119 0.12 5.82 -17.63
N TYR A 120 -0.89 6.44 -17.04
CA TYR A 120 -1.13 6.38 -15.59
C TYR A 120 -1.57 4.98 -15.14
N ALA A 121 -2.33 4.26 -15.96
CA ALA A 121 -2.68 2.86 -15.76
C ALA A 121 -1.44 1.95 -15.72
N THR A 122 -0.48 2.14 -16.63
CA THR A 122 0.77 1.35 -16.61
C THR A 122 1.63 1.63 -15.38
N LEU A 123 1.65 2.87 -14.89
CA LEU A 123 2.30 3.20 -13.60
C LEU A 123 1.64 2.47 -12.44
N ALA A 124 0.31 2.44 -12.40
CA ALA A 124 -0.43 1.73 -11.35
C ALA A 124 -0.12 0.23 -11.30
N VAL A 125 -0.08 -0.40 -12.48
CA VAL A 125 0.26 -1.82 -12.62
C VAL A 125 1.71 -2.07 -12.24
N GLY A 126 2.65 -1.30 -12.80
CA GLY A 126 4.08 -1.44 -12.52
C GLY A 126 4.42 -1.19 -11.05
N GLY A 127 3.75 -0.23 -10.41
CA GLY A 127 3.88 0.05 -8.99
C GLY A 127 3.43 -1.12 -8.10
N GLY A 128 2.27 -1.71 -8.39
CA GLY A 128 1.79 -2.92 -7.70
C GLY A 128 2.72 -4.14 -7.90
N MET A 129 3.30 -4.29 -9.09
CA MET A 129 4.32 -5.32 -9.37
C MET A 129 5.60 -5.12 -8.58
N THR A 130 6.02 -3.86 -8.42
CA THR A 130 7.19 -3.49 -7.61
C THR A 130 6.96 -3.90 -6.16
N LEU A 131 5.84 -3.48 -5.58
CA LEU A 131 5.48 -3.80 -4.20
C LEU A 131 5.49 -5.32 -3.93
N MET A 132 4.85 -6.10 -4.80
CA MET A 132 4.81 -7.56 -4.65
C MET A 132 6.21 -8.18 -4.74
N GLY A 133 7.01 -7.78 -5.74
CA GLY A 133 8.40 -8.25 -5.89
C GLY A 133 9.28 -7.87 -4.70
N SER A 134 9.07 -6.68 -4.12
CA SER A 134 9.78 -6.18 -2.94
C SER A 134 9.58 -7.06 -1.71
N PHE A 135 8.39 -7.64 -1.50
CA PHE A 135 8.13 -8.53 -0.36
C PHE A 135 9.02 -9.77 -0.35
N SER A 136 9.41 -10.28 -1.52
CA SER A 136 10.32 -11.42 -1.65
C SER A 136 11.71 -11.13 -1.08
N SER A 137 12.15 -9.88 -1.05
CA SER A 137 13.44 -9.49 -0.49
C SER A 137 13.55 -9.74 1.01
N SER A 138 12.42 -9.78 1.73
CA SER A 138 12.38 -10.03 3.17
C SER A 138 12.87 -11.44 3.53
N PHE A 139 12.80 -12.39 2.61
CA PHE A 139 13.28 -13.77 2.80
C PHE A 139 14.79 -13.92 2.64
N LEU A 140 15.47 -12.92 2.06
CA LEU A 140 16.94 -12.92 1.95
C LEU A 140 17.61 -12.62 3.30
N VAL A 141 16.88 -11.97 4.22
CA VAL A 141 17.39 -11.63 5.56
C VAL A 141 16.31 -11.95 6.61
N PRO A 142 16.10 -13.24 6.97
CA PRO A 142 15.03 -13.65 7.87
C PRO A 142 15.06 -12.95 9.24
N GLU A 143 16.25 -12.59 9.74
CA GLU A 143 16.45 -11.85 11.01
C GLU A 143 15.73 -10.49 11.03
N TYR A 144 15.63 -9.82 9.87
CA TYR A 144 15.00 -8.50 9.73
C TYR A 144 13.74 -8.55 8.86
N GLN A 145 13.12 -9.73 8.72
CA GLN A 145 12.01 -9.95 7.78
C GLN A 145 10.87 -8.95 8.00
N THR A 146 10.41 -8.78 9.25
CA THR A 146 9.33 -7.82 9.57
C THR A 146 9.75 -6.37 9.34
N VAL A 147 10.98 -5.99 9.67
CA VAL A 147 11.50 -4.63 9.40
C VAL A 147 11.45 -4.32 7.90
N ILE A 148 11.89 -5.27 7.06
CA ILE A 148 11.90 -5.10 5.61
C ILE A 148 10.47 -4.98 5.08
N LEU A 149 9.56 -5.86 5.49
CA LEU A 149 8.16 -5.79 5.08
C LEU A 149 7.51 -4.47 5.50
N ALA A 150 7.76 -4.02 6.73
CA ALA A 150 7.24 -2.76 7.24
C ALA A 150 7.78 -1.55 6.46
N ALA A 151 9.09 -1.54 6.20
CA ALA A 151 9.74 -0.48 5.46
C ALA A 151 9.27 -0.41 4.01
N VAL A 152 9.07 -1.56 3.34
CA VAL A 152 8.50 -1.65 1.99
C VAL A 152 7.08 -1.07 1.96
N SER A 153 6.20 -1.48 2.89
CA SER A 153 4.83 -0.95 2.96
C SER A 153 4.80 0.55 3.25
N CYS A 154 5.65 1.03 4.15
CA CYS A 154 5.75 2.47 4.45
C CYS A 154 6.35 3.27 3.29
N ALA A 155 7.32 2.71 2.56
CA ALA A 155 7.90 3.33 1.38
C ALA A 155 6.88 3.46 0.25
N PHE A 156 6.04 2.43 0.05
CA PHE A 156 4.91 2.49 -0.88
C PHE A 156 3.95 3.64 -0.54
N ASP A 157 3.51 3.73 0.72
CA ASP A 157 2.62 4.83 1.16
C ASP A 157 3.30 6.20 1.00
N GLY A 158 4.58 6.29 1.36
CA GLY A 158 5.36 7.53 1.27
C GLY A 158 5.67 7.99 -0.15
N SER A 159 5.65 7.10 -1.13
CA SER A 159 5.96 7.43 -2.54
C SER A 159 4.97 8.42 -3.17
N SER A 160 3.76 8.54 -2.62
CA SER A 160 2.78 9.57 -3.00
C SER A 160 3.36 11.00 -2.89
N ALA A 161 4.29 11.24 -1.96
CA ALA A 161 4.95 12.52 -1.79
C ALA A 161 5.92 12.88 -2.94
N VAL A 162 6.35 11.90 -3.75
CA VAL A 162 7.23 12.16 -4.90
C VAL A 162 6.57 13.09 -5.90
N MET A 163 5.28 12.91 -6.19
CA MET A 163 4.55 13.78 -7.11
C MET A 163 4.48 15.23 -6.63
N LEU A 164 4.41 15.46 -5.31
CA LEU A 164 4.50 16.80 -4.74
C LEU A 164 5.88 17.41 -4.99
N GLY A 165 6.95 16.64 -4.83
CA GLY A 165 8.31 17.06 -5.16
C GLY A 165 8.46 17.42 -6.64
N LEU A 166 7.88 16.62 -7.55
CA LEU A 166 7.89 16.90 -8.98
C LEU A 166 7.10 18.18 -9.34
N TYR A 167 5.96 18.41 -8.68
CA TYR A 167 5.20 19.65 -8.82
C TYR A 167 6.03 20.86 -8.38
N TYR A 168 6.73 20.77 -7.25
CA TYR A 168 7.62 21.85 -6.82
C TYR A 168 8.73 22.15 -7.83
N LEU A 169 9.31 21.13 -8.49
CA LEU A 169 10.29 21.34 -9.57
C LEU A 169 9.66 22.07 -10.77
N HIS A 170 8.40 21.78 -11.11
CA HIS A 170 7.68 22.45 -12.18
C HIS A 170 7.41 23.92 -11.83
N GLU A 171 6.77 24.17 -10.69
CA GLU A 171 6.31 25.50 -10.26
C GLU A 171 7.47 26.44 -9.92
N SER A 172 8.45 25.96 -9.13
CA SER A 172 9.52 26.83 -8.61
C SER A 172 10.74 26.96 -9.52
N LEU A 173 11.10 25.90 -10.25
CA LEU A 173 12.27 25.90 -11.14
C LEU A 173 11.89 26.09 -12.62
N GLY A 174 10.59 26.08 -12.96
CA GLY A 174 10.09 26.27 -14.32
C GLY A 174 10.44 25.11 -15.26
N TRP A 175 10.74 23.92 -14.74
CA TRP A 175 11.06 22.76 -15.58
C TRP A 175 9.79 22.22 -16.23
N SER A 176 9.82 21.93 -17.54
CA SER A 176 8.65 21.39 -18.22
C SER A 176 8.29 19.98 -17.72
N ARG A 177 6.99 19.63 -17.73
CA ARG A 177 6.52 18.28 -17.41
C ARG A 177 7.30 17.21 -18.18
N HIS A 178 7.49 17.42 -19.49
CA HIS A 178 8.25 16.50 -20.34
C HIS A 178 9.68 16.26 -19.83
N ALA A 179 10.41 17.32 -19.44
CA ALA A 179 11.78 17.19 -18.96
C ALA A 179 11.84 16.45 -17.60
N ILE A 180 10.94 16.80 -16.68
CA ILE A 180 10.83 16.19 -15.34
C ILE A 180 10.56 14.68 -15.48
N PHE A 181 9.51 14.32 -16.21
CA PHE A 181 9.11 12.92 -16.36
C PHE A 181 10.08 12.09 -17.20
N THR A 182 10.76 12.69 -18.18
CA THR A 182 11.84 12.01 -18.93
C THR A 182 13.03 11.72 -18.01
N GLY A 183 13.48 12.70 -17.22
CA GLY A 183 14.56 12.48 -16.24
C GLY A 183 14.20 11.42 -15.20
N TYR A 184 12.95 11.44 -14.76
CA TYR A 184 12.41 10.46 -13.83
C TYR A 184 12.30 9.04 -14.43
N ALA A 185 11.94 8.92 -15.71
CA ALA A 185 11.96 7.65 -16.46
C ALA A 185 13.39 7.11 -16.62
N VAL A 186 14.39 7.95 -16.86
CA VAL A 186 15.80 7.54 -16.91
C VAL A 186 16.27 7.04 -15.54
N LEU A 187 15.92 7.75 -14.46
CA LEU A 187 16.20 7.30 -13.10
C LEU A 187 15.55 5.95 -12.80
N CYS A 188 14.29 5.76 -13.21
CA CYS A 188 13.56 4.50 -13.13
C CYS A 188 14.33 3.39 -13.84
N LEU A 189 14.70 3.57 -15.11
CA LEU A 189 15.44 2.58 -15.88
C LEU A 189 16.73 2.13 -15.17
N ILE A 190 17.50 3.08 -14.62
CA ILE A 190 18.75 2.80 -13.92
C ILE A 190 18.49 2.00 -12.63
N VAL A 191 17.54 2.43 -11.80
CA VAL A 191 17.22 1.76 -10.53
C VAL A 191 16.71 0.34 -10.77
N TYR A 192 15.81 0.13 -11.73
CA TYR A 192 15.31 -1.21 -12.05
C TYR A 192 16.38 -2.10 -12.71
N ALA A 193 17.27 -1.55 -13.55
CA ALA A 193 18.40 -2.32 -14.09
C ALA A 193 19.33 -2.81 -12.98
N CYS A 194 19.64 -1.96 -12.00
CA CYS A 194 20.40 -2.35 -10.81
C CYS A 194 19.67 -3.42 -9.99
N LEU A 195 18.36 -3.27 -9.75
CA LEU A 195 17.56 -4.25 -9.03
C LEU A 195 17.52 -5.62 -9.70
N VAL A 196 17.36 -5.67 -11.04
CA VAL A 196 17.39 -6.92 -11.80
C VAL A 196 18.77 -7.58 -11.70
N GLY A 197 19.85 -6.78 -11.76
CA GLY A 197 21.21 -7.27 -11.54
C GLY A 197 21.43 -7.84 -10.13
N LEU A 198 20.95 -7.15 -9.10
CA LEU A 198 21.04 -7.62 -7.71
C LEU A 198 20.20 -8.89 -7.50
N TRP A 199 18.99 -8.95 -8.07
CA TRP A 199 18.17 -10.16 -8.03
C TRP A 199 18.85 -11.33 -8.74
N HIS A 200 19.47 -11.10 -9.90
CA HIS A 200 20.21 -12.15 -10.60
C HIS A 200 21.31 -12.77 -9.72
N VAL A 201 21.97 -11.96 -8.90
CA VAL A 201 23.00 -12.44 -7.97
C VAL A 201 22.38 -13.13 -6.74
N ASN A 202 21.29 -12.60 -6.17
CA ASN A 202 20.76 -13.06 -4.88
C ASN A 202 19.65 -14.12 -4.96
N GLU A 203 19.02 -14.32 -6.11
CA GLU A 203 17.83 -15.19 -6.26
C GLU A 203 18.12 -16.65 -5.87
N HIS A 204 19.35 -17.14 -6.05
CA HIS A 204 19.75 -18.49 -5.63
C HIS A 204 19.64 -18.72 -4.11
N LEU A 205 19.82 -17.67 -3.30
CA LEU A 205 19.73 -17.74 -1.84
C LEU A 205 18.31 -18.06 -1.35
N LEU A 206 17.29 -17.73 -2.16
CA LEU A 206 15.90 -18.09 -1.85
C LEU A 206 15.65 -19.59 -1.98
N VAL A 207 16.40 -20.27 -2.87
CA VAL A 207 16.29 -21.73 -3.09
C VAL A 207 17.04 -22.48 -2.00
N GLU A 208 18.23 -22.00 -1.62
CA GLU A 208 19.06 -22.60 -0.57
C GLU A 208 18.45 -22.49 0.83
N ALA A 209 17.58 -21.51 1.08
CA ALA A 209 16.84 -21.36 2.34
C ALA A 209 15.70 -22.39 2.53
N SER A 210 15.41 -23.22 1.52
CA SER A 210 14.51 -24.38 1.67
C SER A 210 15.24 -25.51 2.42
N PRO A 211 14.54 -26.29 3.26
CA PRO A 211 15.05 -26.74 4.56
C PRO A 211 16.20 -27.74 4.43
N THR A 212 17.42 -27.29 4.66
CA THR A 212 18.46 -28.12 5.27
C THR A 212 18.49 -27.81 6.76
N GLU A 213 18.44 -28.88 7.54
CA GLU A 213 18.34 -28.94 9.00
C GLU A 213 19.29 -27.96 9.71
N GLY A 214 18.76 -27.17 10.66
CA GLY A 214 19.60 -26.38 11.56
C GLY A 214 18.92 -25.16 12.16
N GLU A 215 18.25 -25.36 13.30
CA GLU A 215 18.04 -24.38 14.38
C GLU A 215 17.70 -22.92 14.02
N SER A 216 16.41 -22.63 13.92
CA SER A 216 15.89 -21.33 14.39
C SER A 216 14.59 -21.59 15.15
N LYS A 217 14.54 -21.17 16.41
CA LYS A 217 13.37 -21.26 17.30
C LYS A 217 12.14 -20.68 16.59
N ARG A 218 11.33 -21.54 15.97
CA ARG A 218 10.02 -21.15 15.44
C ARG A 218 9.07 -20.98 16.63
N LEU A 219 8.69 -19.74 16.90
CA LEU A 219 7.64 -19.37 17.88
C LEU A 219 6.21 -19.62 17.34
N ILE A 220 6.09 -20.21 16.15
CA ILE A 220 4.84 -20.70 15.57
C ILE A 220 5.09 -22.17 15.21
N PRO A 221 4.26 -23.11 15.69
CA PRO A 221 4.43 -24.50 15.28
C PRO A 221 4.24 -24.61 13.78
N ALA A 222 5.13 -25.39 13.15
CA ALA A 222 4.92 -25.77 11.76
C ALA A 222 3.51 -26.34 11.62
N SER A 223 2.76 -25.85 10.64
CA SER A 223 1.50 -26.46 10.21
C SER A 223 1.73 -27.99 10.10
N PRO A 224 0.85 -28.82 10.65
CA PRO A 224 1.00 -30.27 10.57
C PRO A 224 0.75 -30.70 9.13
N SER A 225 1.80 -30.73 8.31
CA SER A 225 2.00 -31.64 7.19
C SER A 225 3.12 -31.12 6.29
N ALA A 226 4.25 -31.82 6.29
CA ALA A 226 5.24 -31.79 5.22
C ALA A 226 4.81 -32.68 4.02
N ALA A 227 3.50 -32.88 3.80
CA ALA A 227 2.98 -33.29 2.50
C ALA A 227 2.74 -32.02 1.69
N ALA A 228 3.09 -32.02 0.40
CA ALA A 228 2.92 -30.89 -0.50
C ALA A 228 1.52 -30.25 -0.36
N THR A 229 1.44 -29.17 0.42
CA THR A 229 0.18 -28.47 0.66
C THR A 229 -0.18 -27.73 -0.62
N THR A 230 -1.36 -28.02 -1.13
CA THR A 230 -1.86 -27.31 -2.30
C THR A 230 -2.29 -25.91 -1.88
N ILE A 231 -2.29 -24.96 -2.82
CA ILE A 231 -2.81 -23.61 -2.56
C ILE A 231 -4.25 -23.64 -1.99
N TRP A 232 -5.04 -24.64 -2.36
CA TRP A 232 -6.40 -24.85 -1.87
C TRP A 232 -6.46 -25.14 -0.38
N ASP A 233 -5.44 -25.82 0.17
CA ASP A 233 -5.35 -26.09 1.60
C ASP A 233 -5.12 -24.79 2.37
N HIS A 234 -4.28 -23.90 1.83
CA HIS A 234 -4.09 -22.56 2.40
C HIS A 234 -5.36 -21.70 2.27
N LEU A 235 -6.04 -21.69 1.12
CA LEU A 235 -7.27 -20.90 0.92
C LEU A 235 -8.43 -21.33 1.82
N LYS A 236 -8.50 -22.60 2.20
CA LYS A 236 -9.53 -23.13 3.12
C LYS A 236 -9.12 -23.04 4.59
N SER A 237 -7.87 -22.66 4.88
CA SER A 237 -7.38 -22.54 6.25
C SER A 237 -8.14 -21.45 7.01
N PHE A 238 -8.29 -21.67 8.33
CA PHE A 238 -8.91 -20.66 9.19
C PHE A 238 -8.10 -19.36 9.18
N GLU A 239 -6.78 -19.48 9.15
CA GLU A 239 -5.81 -18.39 9.17
C GLU A 239 -5.95 -17.50 7.94
N PHE A 240 -6.14 -18.10 6.76
CA PHE A 240 -6.41 -17.34 5.54
C PHE A 240 -7.76 -16.65 5.56
N VAL A 241 -8.83 -17.34 5.95
CA VAL A 241 -10.18 -16.76 6.02
C VAL A 241 -10.23 -15.60 7.02
N TYR A 242 -9.59 -15.78 8.18
CA TYR A 242 -9.44 -14.72 9.18
C TYR A 242 -8.69 -13.52 8.59
N LEU A 243 -7.52 -13.74 7.98
CA LEU A 243 -6.71 -12.66 7.40
C LEU A 243 -7.45 -11.92 6.28
N LEU A 244 -8.23 -12.65 5.47
CA LEU A 244 -9.06 -12.10 4.42
C LEU A 244 -10.15 -11.17 4.97
N ILE A 245 -10.89 -11.61 6.00
CA ILE A 245 -11.93 -10.79 6.66
C ILE A 245 -11.30 -9.58 7.34
N PHE A 246 -10.23 -9.81 8.10
CA PHE A 246 -9.45 -8.77 8.80
C PHE A 246 -9.01 -7.67 7.84
N THR A 247 -8.39 -8.06 6.73
CA THR A 247 -7.89 -7.13 5.71
C THR A 247 -9.04 -6.41 5.02
N SER A 248 -10.10 -7.12 4.63
CA SER A 248 -11.23 -6.52 3.91
C SER A 248 -11.93 -5.43 4.73
N ILE A 249 -12.17 -5.68 6.02
CA ILE A 249 -12.78 -4.71 6.91
C ILE A 249 -11.85 -3.52 7.14
N HIS A 250 -10.56 -3.77 7.40
CA HIS A 250 -9.62 -2.68 7.67
C HIS A 250 -9.29 -1.83 6.44
N LEU A 251 -9.20 -2.40 5.24
CA LEU A 251 -9.00 -1.63 4.00
C LEU A 251 -10.21 -0.75 3.69
N PHE A 252 -11.43 -1.27 3.83
CA PHE A 252 -12.64 -0.45 3.73
C PHE A 252 -12.61 0.73 4.71
N ARG A 253 -12.30 0.46 5.98
CA ARG A 253 -12.21 1.52 7.01
C ARG A 253 -11.12 2.54 6.71
N SER A 254 -9.93 2.09 6.30
CA SER A 254 -8.79 2.94 5.98
C SER A 254 -9.10 3.88 4.82
N ASN A 255 -9.62 3.33 3.72
CA ASN A 255 -9.88 4.11 2.53
C ASN A 255 -11.06 5.08 2.77
N LEU A 256 -12.10 4.65 3.50
CA LEU A 256 -13.24 5.51 3.84
C LEU A 256 -12.82 6.71 4.70
N TYR A 257 -11.90 6.52 5.66
CA TYR A 257 -11.37 7.64 6.43
C TYR A 257 -10.66 8.65 5.51
N ILE A 258 -9.75 8.19 4.63
CA ILE A 258 -9.06 9.06 3.67
C ILE A 258 -10.07 9.81 2.78
N GLY A 259 -11.09 9.12 2.26
CA GLY A 259 -12.09 9.70 1.38
C GLY A 259 -13.06 10.69 2.05
N THR A 260 -13.10 10.75 3.37
CA THR A 260 -13.99 11.66 4.13
C THR A 260 -13.26 12.75 4.90
N THR A 261 -11.97 12.56 5.21
CA THR A 261 -11.22 13.41 6.15
C THR A 261 -11.24 14.89 5.75
N ASN A 262 -10.98 15.23 4.49
CA ASN A 262 -10.94 16.63 4.06
C ASN A 262 -12.29 17.34 4.30
N ASN A 263 -13.40 16.71 3.91
CA ASN A 263 -14.73 17.27 4.13
C ASN A 263 -15.10 17.36 5.61
N VAL A 264 -14.67 16.39 6.43
CA VAL A 264 -14.88 16.42 7.88
C VAL A 264 -14.11 17.58 8.53
N LEU A 265 -12.87 17.82 8.10
CA LEU A 265 -12.05 18.93 8.58
C LEU A 265 -12.65 20.28 8.18
N GLU A 266 -13.17 20.40 6.96
CA GLU A 266 -13.91 21.60 6.52
C GLU A 266 -15.12 21.88 7.41
N ILE A 267 -15.93 20.86 7.74
CA ILE A 267 -17.06 21.00 8.67
C ILE A 267 -16.60 21.43 10.07
N TYR A 268 -15.42 21.00 10.50
CA TYR A 268 -14.83 21.41 11.78
C TYR A 268 -14.19 22.81 11.74
N GLY A 269 -14.14 23.46 10.56
CA GLY A 269 -13.70 24.84 10.39
C GLY A 269 -12.33 25.04 9.74
N ASP A 270 -11.70 23.99 9.19
CA ASP A 270 -10.35 24.07 8.59
C ASP A 270 -10.26 25.04 7.39
N GLU A 271 -11.39 25.32 6.73
CA GLU A 271 -11.46 26.33 5.65
C GLU A 271 -11.04 27.72 6.14
N SER A 272 -11.43 28.09 7.37
CA SER A 272 -11.11 29.40 7.95
C SER A 272 -9.61 29.61 8.24
N ASP A 273 -8.87 28.50 8.37
CA ASP A 273 -7.42 28.49 8.61
C ASP A 273 -6.62 28.24 7.32
N GLY A 274 -7.25 28.25 6.14
CA GLY A 274 -6.57 28.00 4.87
C GLY A 274 -6.15 26.54 4.67
N HIS A 275 -6.98 25.61 5.17
CA HIS A 275 -6.82 24.15 5.07
C HIS A 275 -5.51 23.64 5.70
N VAL A 276 -5.10 24.23 6.82
CA VAL A 276 -3.86 23.87 7.52
C VAL A 276 -3.91 22.44 8.02
N PHE A 277 -5.03 21.98 8.59
CA PHE A 277 -5.16 20.61 9.11
C PHE A 277 -5.17 19.58 7.97
N THR A 278 -5.78 19.89 6.84
CA THR A 278 -5.72 19.07 5.63
C THR A 278 -4.28 18.92 5.12
N LYS A 279 -3.50 20.02 5.10
CA LYS A 279 -2.07 19.98 4.74
C LYS A 279 -1.25 19.17 5.75
N ILE A 280 -1.51 19.32 7.05
CA ILE A 280 -0.87 18.54 8.11
C ILE A 280 -1.17 17.05 7.93
N PHE A 281 -2.42 16.68 7.63
CA PHE A 281 -2.80 15.29 7.35
C PHE A 281 -2.00 14.71 6.18
N GLY A 282 -1.93 15.45 5.07
CA GLY A 282 -1.13 15.06 3.90
C GLY A 282 0.38 14.90 4.21
N PHE A 283 0.92 15.70 5.14
CA PHE A 283 2.32 15.60 5.56
C PHE A 283 2.58 14.44 6.54
N ILE A 284 1.64 14.15 7.44
CA ILE A 284 1.78 13.09 8.45
C ILE A 284 1.58 11.70 7.83
N LEU A 285 0.75 11.56 6.79
CA LEU A 285 0.41 10.27 6.21
C LEU A 285 1.64 9.47 5.69
N PRO A 286 2.63 10.07 5.00
CA PRO A 286 3.89 9.42 4.61
C PRO A 286 4.82 9.01 5.77
N LEU A 287 4.60 9.50 6.99
CA LEU A 287 5.50 9.29 8.13
C LEU A 287 5.31 7.93 8.82
N GLY A 288 4.64 6.98 8.17
CA GLY A 288 4.41 5.62 8.67
C GLY A 288 5.70 4.88 9.05
N PHE A 289 6.82 5.20 8.40
CA PHE A 289 8.12 4.57 8.68
C PHE A 289 8.60 4.78 10.13
N LEU A 290 8.13 5.83 10.82
CA LEU A 290 8.44 6.08 12.23
C LEU A 290 7.92 4.98 13.15
N PHE A 291 6.89 4.24 12.72
CA PHE A 291 6.32 3.13 13.48
C PHE A 291 7.05 1.80 13.25
N VAL A 292 7.97 1.69 12.28
CA VAL A 292 8.67 0.44 11.93
C VAL A 292 9.35 -0.23 13.14
N PRO A 293 10.08 0.49 14.02
CA PRO A 293 10.69 -0.14 15.19
C PRO A 293 9.66 -0.73 16.17
N ILE A 294 8.53 -0.04 16.35
CA ILE A 294 7.44 -0.47 17.23
C ILE A 294 6.75 -1.70 16.62
N ILE A 295 6.47 -1.66 15.32
CA ILE A 295 5.88 -2.79 14.59
C ILE A 295 6.77 -4.03 14.72
N ASN A 296 8.08 -3.89 14.50
CA ASN A 296 9.03 -4.98 14.64
C ASN A 296 9.02 -5.56 16.06
N HIS A 297 9.12 -4.71 17.09
CA HIS A 297 9.06 -5.14 18.49
C HIS A 297 7.76 -5.91 18.80
N VAL A 298 6.61 -5.41 18.36
CA VAL A 298 5.32 -6.07 18.62
C VAL A 298 5.20 -7.40 17.87
N VAL A 299 5.62 -7.46 16.60
CA VAL A 299 5.47 -8.68 15.78
C VAL A 299 6.48 -9.77 16.17
N GLU A 300 7.73 -9.40 16.47
CA GLU A 300 8.78 -10.36 16.82
C GLU A 300 8.75 -10.75 18.30
N ASP A 301 8.64 -9.79 19.22
CA ASP A 301 8.80 -10.08 20.66
C ASP A 301 7.47 -10.47 21.33
N ARG A 302 6.34 -9.94 20.83
CA ARG A 302 4.99 -10.19 21.39
C ARG A 302 4.15 -11.14 20.56
N GLY A 303 4.61 -11.45 19.34
CA GLY A 303 3.98 -12.39 18.42
C GLY A 303 2.81 -11.82 17.61
N MET A 304 2.44 -12.57 16.57
CA MET A 304 1.43 -12.18 15.58
C MET A 304 0.04 -11.85 16.17
N PRO A 305 -0.51 -12.60 17.15
CA PRO A 305 -1.80 -12.24 17.74
C PRO A 305 -1.80 -10.87 18.43
N MET A 306 -0.70 -10.50 19.10
CA MET A 306 -0.60 -9.18 19.72
C MET A 306 -0.54 -8.08 18.67
N ALA A 307 0.20 -8.29 17.58
CA ALA A 307 0.25 -7.33 16.47
C ALA A 307 -1.15 -7.09 15.87
N MET A 308 -1.94 -8.15 15.67
CA MET A 308 -3.33 -8.04 15.23
C MET A 308 -4.19 -7.21 16.21
N TYR A 309 -4.05 -7.45 17.51
CA TYR A 309 -4.74 -6.67 18.54
C TYR A 309 -4.38 -5.20 18.54
N VAL A 310 -3.08 -4.88 18.40
CA VAL A 310 -2.61 -3.49 18.31
C VAL A 310 -3.21 -2.82 17.07
N THR A 311 -3.24 -3.50 15.92
CA THR A 311 -3.87 -2.97 14.70
C THR A 311 -5.36 -2.69 14.90
N VAL A 312 -6.13 -3.61 15.50
CA VAL A 312 -7.55 -3.37 15.81
C VAL A 312 -7.71 -2.21 16.79
N GLY A 313 -6.90 -2.17 17.85
CA GLY A 313 -6.93 -1.13 18.87
C GLY A 313 -6.62 0.27 18.33
N LEU A 314 -5.56 0.42 17.54
CA LEU A 314 -5.24 1.66 16.83
C LEU A 314 -6.38 2.05 15.87
N GLY A 315 -6.96 1.04 15.20
CA GLY A 315 -8.11 1.20 14.34
C GLY A 315 -9.31 1.82 15.06
N LEU A 316 -9.69 1.26 16.20
CA LEU A 316 -10.78 1.77 17.04
C LEU A 316 -10.46 3.15 17.61
N LEU A 317 -9.21 3.37 18.03
CA LEU A 317 -8.78 4.62 18.62
C LEU A 317 -8.86 5.78 17.63
N TYR A 318 -8.28 5.68 16.43
CA TYR A 318 -8.37 6.79 15.46
C TYR A 318 -9.83 7.08 15.11
N ASN A 319 -10.66 6.05 14.97
CA ASN A 319 -12.05 6.22 14.55
C ASN A 319 -12.89 6.89 15.65
N ALA A 320 -12.61 6.60 16.92
CA ALA A 320 -13.26 7.27 18.05
C ALA A 320 -12.79 8.73 18.17
N LEU A 321 -11.50 9.01 17.96
CA LEU A 321 -10.97 10.38 17.96
C LEU A 321 -11.53 11.21 16.78
N ALA A 322 -11.72 10.59 15.61
CA ALA A 322 -12.28 11.21 14.42
C ALA A 322 -13.74 11.69 14.60
N LEU A 323 -14.50 11.12 15.55
CA LEU A 323 -15.88 11.54 15.86
C LEU A 323 -15.95 12.82 16.71
N VAL A 324 -14.83 13.24 17.31
CA VAL A 324 -14.81 14.40 18.21
C VAL A 324 -14.60 15.67 17.37
N PRO A 325 -15.53 16.65 17.38
CA PRO A 325 -15.46 17.86 16.57
C PRO A 325 -14.47 18.87 17.16
N SER A 326 -13.18 18.57 17.04
CA SER A 326 -12.09 19.39 17.56
C SER A 326 -10.87 19.32 16.63
N LEU A 327 -10.59 20.40 15.90
CA LEU A 327 -9.45 20.48 14.96
C LEU A 327 -8.10 20.15 15.62
N PRO A 328 -7.72 20.70 16.79
CA PRO A 328 -6.43 20.36 17.42
C PRO A 328 -6.29 18.87 17.76
N LEU A 329 -7.41 18.21 18.08
CA LEU A 329 -7.42 16.78 18.38
C LEU A 329 -7.18 15.94 17.12
N GLN A 330 -7.56 16.44 15.94
CA GLN A 330 -7.37 15.72 14.68
C GLN A 330 -5.89 15.49 14.35
N VAL A 331 -4.96 16.33 14.83
CA VAL A 331 -3.52 16.08 14.68
C VAL A 331 -3.10 14.76 15.35
N LEU A 332 -3.68 14.45 16.51
CA LEU A 332 -3.49 13.16 17.17
C LEU A 332 -4.17 12.05 16.36
N THR A 333 -5.39 12.26 15.87
CA THR A 333 -6.09 11.30 15.00
C THR A 333 -5.26 10.92 13.79
N PHE A 334 -4.64 11.89 13.10
CA PHE A 334 -3.77 11.65 11.94
C PHE A 334 -2.59 10.76 12.30
N SER A 335 -1.95 11.04 13.43
CA SER A 335 -0.79 10.27 13.90
C SER A 335 -1.17 8.83 14.25
N VAL A 336 -2.30 8.63 14.93
CA VAL A 336 -2.84 7.29 15.25
C VAL A 336 -3.27 6.55 13.98
N PHE A 337 -3.87 7.25 13.02
CA PHE A 337 -4.29 6.69 11.73
C PHE A 337 -3.07 6.26 10.88
N THR A 338 -2.03 7.07 10.80
CA THR A 338 -0.76 6.71 10.15
C THR A 338 -0.14 5.48 10.79
N GLY A 339 -0.08 5.42 12.13
CA GLY A 339 0.38 4.24 12.84
C GLY A 339 -0.48 3.00 12.56
N PHE A 340 -1.81 3.15 12.56
CA PHE A 340 -2.75 2.10 12.19
C PHE A 340 -2.48 1.55 10.78
N ARG A 341 -2.29 2.41 9.78
CA ARG A 341 -1.98 2.00 8.40
C ARG A 341 -0.65 1.25 8.32
N ALA A 342 0.40 1.79 8.95
CA ALA A 342 1.71 1.14 8.98
C ALA A 342 1.63 -0.26 9.60
N PHE A 343 0.92 -0.41 10.71
CA PHE A 343 0.64 -1.70 11.33
C PHE A 343 -0.18 -2.61 10.42
N LEU A 344 -1.28 -2.10 9.82
CA LEU A 344 -2.19 -2.88 8.98
C LEU A 344 -1.46 -3.59 7.84
N TYR A 345 -0.78 -2.83 6.97
CA TYR A 345 -0.13 -3.41 5.79
C TYR A 345 1.02 -4.34 6.18
N THR A 346 1.82 -3.95 7.17
CA THR A 346 2.93 -4.80 7.65
C THR A 346 2.42 -6.12 8.20
N VAL A 347 1.40 -6.08 9.08
CA VAL A 347 0.86 -7.27 9.74
C VAL A 347 0.24 -8.21 8.72
N ILE A 348 -0.43 -7.71 7.68
CA ILE A 348 -0.95 -8.54 6.59
C ILE A 348 0.18 -9.30 5.90
N THR A 349 1.22 -8.58 5.49
CA THR A 349 2.33 -9.19 4.75
C THR A 349 3.20 -10.09 5.62
N ALA A 350 3.43 -9.72 6.88
CA ALA A 350 4.21 -10.50 7.83
C ALA A 350 3.46 -11.76 8.24
N PHE A 351 2.14 -11.69 8.43
CA PHE A 351 1.31 -12.87 8.64
C PHE A 351 1.42 -13.82 7.45
N ALA A 352 1.23 -13.30 6.23
CA ALA A 352 1.31 -14.13 5.03
C ALA A 352 2.70 -14.78 4.87
N ALA A 353 3.77 -14.00 5.07
CA ALA A 353 5.14 -14.50 4.97
C ALA A 353 5.46 -15.58 6.01
N LYS A 354 5.07 -15.37 7.28
CA LYS A 354 5.34 -16.31 8.38
C LYS A 354 4.46 -17.57 8.32
N MET A 355 3.21 -17.45 7.87
CA MET A 355 2.25 -18.56 7.87
C MET A 355 2.30 -19.39 6.59
N PHE A 356 2.51 -18.76 5.43
CA PHE A 356 2.41 -19.44 4.13
C PHE A 356 3.77 -19.61 3.43
N GLY A 357 4.82 -18.96 3.92
CA GLY A 357 6.14 -19.01 3.31
C GLY A 357 6.19 -18.33 1.95
N LEU A 358 7.32 -18.46 1.26
CA LEU A 358 7.58 -17.74 -0.01
C LEU A 358 6.80 -18.31 -1.21
N THR A 359 6.56 -19.64 -1.26
CA THR A 359 6.08 -20.35 -2.45
C THR A 359 4.72 -19.86 -2.98
N PHE A 360 3.79 -19.53 -2.08
CA PHE A 360 2.46 -19.04 -2.44
C PHE A 360 2.19 -17.62 -1.92
N MET A 361 3.24 -16.91 -1.47
CA MET A 361 3.08 -15.61 -0.85
C MET A 361 2.40 -14.63 -1.80
N GLY A 362 2.85 -14.57 -3.06
CA GLY A 362 2.31 -13.66 -4.05
C GLY A 362 0.84 -13.88 -4.27
N THR A 363 0.43 -15.10 -4.58
CA THR A 363 -0.97 -15.43 -4.87
C THR A 363 -1.87 -15.17 -3.67
N LEU A 364 -1.46 -15.55 -2.46
CA LEU A 364 -2.27 -15.38 -1.26
C LEU A 364 -2.41 -13.90 -0.86
N VAL A 365 -1.31 -13.15 -0.83
CA VAL A 365 -1.30 -11.71 -0.55
C VAL A 365 -2.07 -10.96 -1.64
N GLY A 366 -1.88 -11.34 -2.91
CA GLY A 366 -2.60 -10.81 -4.05
C GLY A 366 -4.11 -11.04 -3.96
N PHE A 367 -4.54 -12.26 -3.60
CA PHE A 367 -5.94 -12.58 -3.37
C PHE A 367 -6.55 -11.73 -2.25
N ILE A 368 -5.83 -11.58 -1.14
CA ILE A 368 -6.26 -10.80 0.02
C ILE A 368 -6.43 -9.32 -0.36
N TYR A 369 -5.45 -8.71 -1.03
CA TYR A 369 -5.54 -7.31 -1.44
C TYR A 369 -6.61 -7.06 -2.50
N THR A 370 -6.74 -7.92 -3.52
CA THR A 370 -7.79 -7.78 -4.53
C THR A 370 -9.18 -7.90 -3.91
N SER A 371 -9.41 -8.90 -3.06
CA SER A 371 -10.69 -9.09 -2.37
C SER A 371 -11.01 -7.93 -1.42
N GLY A 372 -10.03 -7.52 -0.60
CA GLY A 372 -10.21 -6.42 0.33
C GLY A 372 -10.44 -5.09 -0.39
N SER A 373 -9.83 -4.89 -1.56
CA SER A 373 -10.07 -3.71 -2.39
C SER A 373 -11.47 -3.71 -3.01
N LEU A 374 -11.98 -4.86 -3.45
CA LEU A 374 -13.38 -4.99 -3.90
C LEU A 374 -14.37 -4.61 -2.79
N VAL A 375 -14.13 -5.06 -1.56
CA VAL A 375 -14.94 -4.66 -0.40
C VAL A 375 -14.78 -3.16 -0.13
N SER A 376 -13.56 -2.63 -0.28
CA SER A 376 -13.29 -1.21 -0.07
C SER A 376 -14.03 -0.29 -1.05
N LEU A 377 -14.46 -0.78 -2.22
CA LEU A 377 -15.29 0.00 -3.16
C LEU A 377 -16.63 0.44 -2.56
N LEU A 378 -17.12 -0.25 -1.51
CA LEU A 378 -18.28 0.18 -0.72
C LEU A 378 -18.08 1.57 -0.09
N GLN A 379 -16.84 2.07 -0.02
CA GLN A 379 -16.58 3.42 0.44
C GLN A 379 -17.24 4.47 -0.47
N ILE A 380 -17.35 4.23 -1.78
CA ILE A 380 -17.87 5.21 -2.74
C ILE A 380 -19.33 5.57 -2.39
N PRO A 381 -20.27 4.62 -2.30
CA PRO A 381 -21.63 4.94 -1.88
C PRO A 381 -21.71 5.42 -0.43
N ALA A 382 -20.82 4.97 0.47
CA ALA A 382 -20.81 5.41 1.87
C ALA A 382 -20.39 6.89 2.02
N VAL A 383 -19.35 7.32 1.29
CA VAL A 383 -18.91 8.71 1.20
C VAL A 383 -20.00 9.56 0.55
N ALA A 384 -20.60 9.10 -0.55
CA ALA A 384 -21.70 9.81 -1.20
C ALA A 384 -22.91 10.01 -0.27
N TYR A 385 -23.25 8.98 0.52
CA TYR A 385 -24.29 9.06 1.54
C TYR A 385 -23.98 10.09 2.63
N ALA A 386 -22.73 10.13 3.12
CA ALA A 386 -22.28 11.09 4.13
C ALA A 386 -22.30 12.53 3.59
N ASN A 387 -21.77 12.72 2.38
CA ASN A 387 -21.76 14.02 1.69
C ASN A 387 -23.18 14.56 1.50
N ALA A 388 -24.12 13.73 1.06
CA ALA A 388 -25.52 14.14 0.85
C ALA A 388 -26.24 14.59 2.13
N ARG A 389 -25.77 14.15 3.30
CA ARG A 389 -26.32 14.53 4.61
C ARG A 389 -25.56 15.66 5.29
N HIS A 390 -24.36 15.99 4.80
CA HIS A 390 -23.39 16.82 5.52
C HIS A 390 -23.13 16.33 6.96
N ASP A 391 -23.29 15.03 7.21
CA ASP A 391 -23.03 14.39 8.50
C ASP A 391 -22.34 13.04 8.29
N TYR A 392 -21.12 12.94 8.83
CA TYR A 392 -20.23 11.79 8.70
C TYR A 392 -20.28 10.87 9.93
N SER A 393 -20.97 11.28 10.99
CA SER A 393 -21.04 10.57 12.27
C SER A 393 -21.60 9.16 12.09
N HIS A 394 -22.65 9.01 11.29
CA HIS A 394 -23.28 7.71 11.01
C HIS A 394 -22.30 6.72 10.37
N VAL A 395 -21.51 7.18 9.40
CA VAL A 395 -20.55 6.32 8.71
C VAL A 395 -19.40 5.95 9.64
N TYR A 396 -18.90 6.91 10.43
CA TYR A 396 -17.84 6.66 11.41
C TYR A 396 -18.27 5.77 12.58
N ILE A 397 -19.53 5.86 13.03
CA ILE A 397 -20.09 4.91 14.00
C ILE A 397 -20.19 3.51 13.37
N GLY A 398 -20.66 3.42 12.12
CA GLY A 398 -20.73 2.17 11.38
C GLY A 398 -19.36 1.49 11.24
N THR A 399 -18.33 2.24 10.86
CA THR A 399 -16.96 1.71 10.80
C THR A 399 -16.44 1.31 12.16
N LEU A 400 -16.73 2.06 13.22
CA LEU A 400 -16.31 1.75 14.59
C LEU A 400 -16.87 0.40 15.02
N VAL A 401 -18.17 0.16 14.79
CA VAL A 401 -18.83 -1.13 15.04
C VAL A 401 -18.16 -2.25 14.24
N LEU A 402 -17.85 -2.05 12.95
CA LEU A 402 -17.19 -3.06 12.13
C LEU A 402 -15.82 -3.48 12.68
N GLY A 403 -15.04 -2.58 13.28
CA GLY A 403 -13.77 -3.00 13.92
C GLY A 403 -13.96 -3.57 15.31
N ALA A 404 -15.03 -3.21 16.03
CA ALA A 404 -15.34 -3.85 17.29
C ALA A 404 -15.67 -5.34 17.07
N VAL A 405 -16.28 -5.68 15.93
CA VAL A 405 -16.53 -7.06 15.49
C VAL A 405 -15.22 -7.83 15.21
N LEU A 406 -14.12 -7.15 14.86
CA LEU A 406 -12.83 -7.83 14.67
C LEU A 406 -12.21 -8.30 15.98
N VAL A 407 -12.50 -7.65 17.12
CA VAL A 407 -11.95 -8.03 18.44
C VAL A 407 -12.21 -9.50 18.80
N PRO A 408 -13.46 -10.01 18.79
CA PRO A 408 -13.72 -11.42 19.08
C PRO A 408 -13.13 -12.37 18.03
N LEU A 409 -13.02 -11.95 16.76
CA LEU A 409 -12.39 -12.76 15.71
C LEU A 409 -10.88 -12.90 15.96
N THR A 410 -10.21 -11.81 16.33
CA THR A 410 -8.79 -11.82 16.72
C THR A 410 -8.57 -12.65 17.98
N GLU A 411 -9.53 -12.65 18.91
CA GLU A 411 -9.47 -13.54 20.09
C GLU A 411 -9.55 -15.02 19.71
N GLN A 412 -10.46 -15.38 18.82
CA GLN A 412 -10.56 -16.76 18.31
C GLN A 412 -9.26 -17.19 17.64
N TYR A 413 -8.64 -16.32 16.83
CA TYR A 413 -7.33 -16.59 16.25
C TYR A 413 -6.26 -16.78 17.32
N ARG A 414 -6.20 -15.90 18.34
CA ARG A 414 -5.24 -16.04 19.46
C ARG A 414 -5.40 -17.38 20.16
N GLN A 415 -6.62 -17.79 20.49
CA GLN A 415 -6.87 -19.05 21.17
C GLN A 415 -6.40 -20.24 20.34
N ARG A 416 -6.67 -20.25 19.04
CA ARG A 416 -6.18 -21.31 18.14
C ARG A 416 -4.65 -21.33 18.05
N ALA A 417 -4.02 -20.16 17.98
CA ALA A 417 -2.55 -20.07 17.98
C ALA A 417 -1.94 -20.61 19.28
N LEU A 418 -2.54 -20.31 20.43
CA LEU A 418 -2.12 -20.83 21.74
C LEU A 418 -2.31 -22.36 21.83
N LEU A 419 -3.45 -22.88 21.38
CA LEU A 419 -3.73 -24.31 21.37
C LEU A 419 -2.73 -25.06 20.49
N ALA A 420 -2.44 -24.54 19.30
CA ALA A 420 -1.43 -25.11 18.40
C ALA A 420 -0.05 -25.14 19.07
N ALA A 421 0.38 -24.04 19.71
CA ALA A 421 1.66 -23.98 20.41
C ALA A 421 1.75 -24.98 21.58
N SER A 422 0.65 -25.14 22.33
CA SER A 422 0.59 -26.11 23.44
C SER A 422 0.66 -27.57 22.97
N SER A 423 0.04 -27.89 21.83
CA SER A 423 0.06 -29.22 21.23
C SER A 423 1.47 -29.62 20.79
N SER A 424 2.24 -28.68 20.24
CA SER A 424 3.60 -28.93 19.77
C SER A 424 4.62 -29.08 20.90
N ALA A 425 4.43 -28.39 22.02
CA ALA A 425 5.30 -28.51 23.20
C ALA A 425 5.18 -29.88 23.90
N VAL A 426 4.11 -30.63 23.66
CA VAL A 426 3.89 -31.97 24.25
C VAL A 426 4.57 -33.08 23.42
N VAL A 427 5.07 -32.77 22.22
CA VAL A 427 5.63 -33.75 21.27
C VAL A 427 7.16 -33.79 21.26
N GLU A 428 7.86 -32.91 21.99
CA GLU A 428 9.31 -33.03 22.21
C GLU A 428 9.60 -33.91 23.45
N PRO A 429 10.16 -35.14 23.28
CA PRO A 429 10.57 -36.00 24.39
C PRO A 429 11.89 -35.57 25.05
#